data_AF-A0A447KM80-F1
#
_entry.id   AF-A0A447KM80-F1
#
_cell.length_a   1.000
_cell.length_b   1.000
_cell.length_c   1.000
_cell.angle_alpha   90.00
_cell.angle_beta   90.00
_cell.angle_gamma   90.00
#
_symmetry.space_group_name_H-M   'P 1'
#
loop_
_entity.id
_entity.type
_entity.pdbx_description
1 polymer ?
#
loop_
_entity_poly.entity_id
_entity_poly.type
_entity_poly.pdbx_seq_one_letter_code
_entity_poly.pdbx_strand_id
1 'polypeptide(L)'
;MFIAIAIISPKTAAILIYFLMGLLLLKLIYATVKRIFVIFPMVRKKIITRGWRVVVNTRKFYAISPTTELFFLLSLLIVPIIFVVLFFQQNLSVAKALISLLAITLSCAAFFDIKGKISWLIKKAWARVFGKLLFAGIGSVAFFIALAGIKQSLYQMTQVEVKHFPEFVNLAATLYTPVVYGYFIGFLLMSMVVVEWFFIMLPMSFSPVLSSFFPEKLARFSYRLRTGKKELPDTTPFHSRDLLFLLRIFAPLALITTFGHIANTLSTTSESRLNKTIISALIEMHYHDNVDCQNLPWNAKLLRLDKDTVSVVQSTETGGFTFSKQQCRLKTVMDNSQHNR
;
A
#
# COMPACT_ATOMS: atom_id res chain seq x y z
N MET A 1 40.41 55.09 59.81
CA MET A 1 39.84 53.77 60.12
C MET A 1 40.08 52.91 58.89
N PHE A 2 41.07 52.03 58.99
CA PHE A 2 41.75 51.41 57.86
C PHE A 2 40.84 50.47 57.06
N ILE A 3 40.88 50.66 55.76
CA ILE A 3 40.25 49.84 54.73
C ILE A 3 40.95 48.48 54.75
N ALA A 4 40.29 47.47 55.34
CA ALA A 4 40.71 46.07 55.25
C ALA A 4 40.29 45.53 53.88
N ILE A 5 41.05 45.85 52.83
CA ILE A 5 41.04 45.08 51.58
C ILE A 5 41.78 43.78 51.91
N ALA A 6 41.02 42.78 52.35
CA ALA A 6 41.52 41.42 52.47
C ALA A 6 41.99 40.98 51.07
N ILE A 7 43.28 40.65 50.98
CA ILE A 7 43.90 40.06 49.78
C ILE A 7 43.27 38.68 49.61
N ILE A 8 42.16 38.61 48.88
CA ILE A 8 41.51 37.35 48.54
C ILE A 8 42.47 36.58 47.64
N SER A 9 42.98 35.45 48.14
CA SER A 9 43.83 34.55 47.37
C SER A 9 43.12 34.21 46.03
N PRO A 10 43.84 34.17 44.90
CA PRO A 10 43.24 33.91 43.58
C PRO A 10 42.45 32.59 43.56
N LYS A 11 42.82 31.62 44.41
CA LYS A 11 42.09 30.36 44.59
C LYS A 11 40.70 30.56 45.23
N THR A 12 40.61 31.42 46.25
CA THR A 12 39.32 31.74 46.90
C THR A 12 38.39 32.56 46.01
N ALA A 13 38.94 33.45 45.17
CA ALA A 13 38.17 34.18 44.17
C ALA A 13 37.59 33.25 43.10
N ALA A 14 38.38 32.28 42.60
CA ALA A 14 37.92 31.29 41.64
C ALA A 14 36.78 30.42 42.20
N ILE A 15 36.91 29.94 43.43
CA ILE A 15 35.86 29.12 44.10
C ILE A 15 34.55 29.92 44.23
N LEU A 16 34.64 31.21 44.59
CA LEU A 16 33.46 32.08 44.72
C LEU A 16 32.77 32.31 43.37
N ILE A 17 33.55 32.49 42.29
CA ILE A 17 33.02 32.64 40.92
C ILE A 17 32.33 31.35 40.47
N TYR A 18 32.93 30.17 40.68
CA TYR A 18 32.30 28.89 40.34
C TYR A 18 31.00 28.66 41.13
N PHE A 19 30.97 29.04 42.41
CA PHE A 19 29.77 28.93 43.24
C PHE A 19 28.64 29.86 42.75
N LEU A 20 28.96 31.12 42.43
CA LEU A 20 28.02 32.08 41.83
C LEU A 20 27.50 31.61 40.47
N MET A 21 28.37 31.06 39.62
CA MET A 21 27.99 30.51 38.32
C MET A 21 27.09 29.27 38.47
N GLY A 22 27.38 28.41 39.44
CA GLY A 22 26.54 27.26 39.80
C GLY A 22 25.14 27.67 40.27
N LEU A 23 25.04 28.69 41.12
CA LEU A 23 23.74 29.24 41.57
C LEU A 23 22.94 29.85 40.41
N LEU A 24 23.60 30.57 39.50
CA LEU A 24 22.97 31.12 38.30
C LEU A 24 22.43 30.02 37.38
N LEU A 25 23.21 28.96 37.15
CA LEU A 25 22.78 27.80 36.36
C LEU A 25 21.59 27.09 37.00
N LEU A 26 21.63 26.88 38.32
CA LEU A 26 20.53 26.24 39.05
C LEU A 26 19.24 27.07 38.96
N LYS A 27 19.34 28.40 39.07
CA LYS A 27 18.21 29.32 38.93
C LYS A 27 17.66 29.34 37.50
N LEU A 28 18.53 29.22 36.49
CA LEU A 28 18.12 29.11 35.08
C LEU A 28 17.36 27.81 34.83
N ILE A 29 17.87 26.66 35.32
CA ILE A 29 17.22 25.35 35.21
C ILE A 29 15.86 25.37 35.93
N TYR A 30 15.80 25.92 37.14
CA TYR A 30 14.55 26.05 37.87
C TYR A 30 13.53 26.92 37.11
N ALA A 31 13.97 28.04 36.54
CA ALA A 31 13.11 28.94 35.77
C ALA A 31 12.59 28.29 34.46
N THR A 32 13.41 27.51 33.76
CA THR A 32 12.98 26.80 32.53
C THR A 32 12.01 25.66 32.86
N VAL A 33 12.29 24.85 33.89
CA VAL A 33 11.37 23.80 34.36
C VAL A 33 10.02 24.39 34.76
N LYS A 34 10.03 25.48 35.55
CA LYS A 34 8.79 26.17 35.95
C LYS A 34 8.01 26.69 34.74
N ARG A 35 8.68 27.29 33.75
CA ARG A 35 8.03 27.74 32.49
C ARG A 35 7.46 26.56 31.69
N ILE A 36 8.16 25.44 31.61
CA ILE A 36 7.64 24.23 30.95
C ILE A 36 6.37 23.75 31.65
N PHE A 37 6.35 23.68 32.99
CA PHE A 37 5.15 23.29 33.75
C PHE A 37 3.97 24.25 33.56
N VAL A 38 4.21 25.56 33.39
CA VAL A 38 3.14 26.55 33.12
C VAL A 38 2.62 26.45 31.67
N ILE A 39 3.51 26.18 30.71
CA ILE A 39 3.16 26.07 29.27
C ILE A 39 2.48 24.71 28.98
N PHE A 40 2.85 23.66 29.71
CA PHE A 40 2.35 22.30 29.51
C PHE A 40 0.82 22.17 29.52
N PRO A 41 0.04 22.72 30.48
CA PRO A 41 -1.42 22.64 30.44
C PRO A 41 -2.02 23.38 29.24
N MET A 42 -1.42 24.50 28.81
CA MET A 42 -1.88 25.25 27.63
C MET A 42 -1.62 24.46 26.33
N VAL A 43 -0.43 23.84 26.22
CA VAL A 43 -0.07 22.98 25.10
C VAL A 43 -0.93 21.72 25.10
N ARG A 44 -1.13 21.07 26.25
CA ARG A 44 -2.03 19.92 26.42
C ARG A 44 -3.44 20.26 25.97
N LYS A 45 -4.00 21.40 26.39
CA LYS A 45 -5.34 21.85 25.96
C LYS A 45 -5.38 22.05 24.44
N LYS A 46 -4.39 22.73 23.85
CA LYS A 46 -4.30 22.91 22.39
C LYS A 46 -4.17 21.58 21.64
N ILE A 47 -3.36 20.64 22.13
CA ILE A 47 -3.19 19.29 21.56
C ILE A 47 -4.52 18.54 21.65
N ILE A 48 -5.19 18.53 22.81
CA ILE A 48 -6.49 17.87 22.99
C ILE A 48 -7.53 18.49 22.05
N THR A 49 -7.63 19.82 21.95
CA THR A 49 -8.61 20.47 21.06
C THR A 49 -8.30 20.22 19.58
N ARG A 50 -7.02 20.21 19.19
CA ARG A 50 -6.61 19.86 17.82
C ARG A 50 -6.88 18.40 17.51
N GLY A 51 -6.51 17.49 18.41
CA GLY A 51 -6.81 16.06 18.33
C GLY A 51 -8.31 15.82 18.23
N TRP A 52 -9.12 16.51 19.04
CA TRP A 52 -10.57 16.43 18.99
C TRP A 52 -11.13 16.91 17.64
N ARG A 53 -10.61 18.01 17.09
CA ARG A 53 -10.97 18.47 15.74
C ARG A 53 -10.60 17.45 14.67
N VAL A 54 -9.48 16.75 14.82
CA VAL A 54 -9.10 15.65 13.92
C VAL A 54 -10.11 14.50 14.03
N VAL A 55 -10.46 14.07 15.24
CA VAL A 55 -11.46 13.02 15.51
C VAL A 55 -12.85 13.37 14.96
N VAL A 56 -13.30 14.61 15.13
CA VAL A 56 -14.58 15.07 14.56
C VAL A 56 -14.51 15.09 13.04
N ASN A 57 -13.38 15.50 12.46
CA ASN A 57 -13.20 15.46 11.01
C ASN A 57 -13.10 14.04 10.45
N THR A 58 -12.56 13.07 11.20
CA THR A 58 -12.55 11.66 10.79
C THR A 58 -13.96 11.05 10.81
N ARG A 59 -14.96 11.69 11.45
CA ARG A 59 -16.35 11.23 11.36
C ARG A 59 -16.88 11.19 9.94
N LYS A 60 -16.52 12.18 9.10
CA LYS A 60 -16.89 12.19 7.67
C LYS A 60 -16.27 11.03 6.90
N PHE A 61 -15.12 10.54 7.37
CA PHE A 61 -14.44 9.37 6.81
C PHE A 61 -15.16 8.06 7.21
N TYR A 62 -15.76 8.01 8.40
CA TYR A 62 -16.52 6.85 8.87
C TYR A 62 -18.00 6.84 8.51
N ALA A 63 -18.52 7.87 7.86
CA ALA A 63 -19.92 7.91 7.42
C ALA A 63 -20.16 6.81 6.38
N ILE A 64 -21.12 5.93 6.67
CA ILE A 64 -21.57 4.86 5.76
C ILE A 64 -22.41 5.53 4.67
N SER A 65 -22.09 5.28 3.40
CA SER A 65 -22.90 5.79 2.29
C SER A 65 -24.21 4.98 2.18
N PRO A 66 -25.30 5.57 1.65
CA PRO A 66 -26.56 4.84 1.49
C PRO A 66 -26.40 3.59 0.62
N THR A 67 -25.49 3.62 -0.37
CA THR A 67 -25.16 2.45 -1.19
C THR A 67 -24.49 1.35 -0.38
N THR A 68 -23.50 1.67 0.45
CA THR A 68 -22.84 0.69 1.32
C THR A 68 -23.79 0.11 2.36
N GLU A 69 -24.69 0.94 2.90
CA GLU A 69 -25.71 0.52 3.86
C GLU A 69 -26.67 -0.50 3.23
N LEU A 70 -27.12 -0.27 1.99
CA LEU A 70 -27.97 -1.20 1.26
C LEU A 70 -27.31 -2.58 1.10
N PHE A 71 -26.04 -2.63 0.69
CA PHE A 71 -25.34 -3.92 0.54
C PHE A 71 -25.12 -4.62 1.89
N PHE A 72 -24.81 -3.87 2.97
CA PHE A 72 -24.71 -4.48 4.30
C PHE A 72 -26.03 -5.03 4.80
N LEU A 73 -27.15 -4.33 4.59
CA LEU A 73 -28.48 -4.83 4.94
C LEU A 73 -28.83 -6.09 4.15
N LEU A 74 -28.48 -6.13 2.86
CA LEU A 74 -28.69 -7.30 2.02
C LEU A 74 -27.84 -8.49 2.49
N SER A 75 -26.57 -8.27 2.85
CA SER A 75 -25.72 -9.29 3.47
C SER A 75 -26.31 -9.79 4.81
N LEU A 76 -26.86 -8.89 5.64
CA LEU A 76 -27.48 -9.23 6.91
C LEU A 76 -28.72 -10.12 6.74
N LEU A 77 -29.47 -9.94 5.65
CA LEU A 77 -30.63 -10.77 5.30
C LEU A 77 -30.23 -12.17 4.81
N ILE A 78 -29.08 -12.31 4.14
CA ILE A 78 -28.59 -13.60 3.63
C ILE A 78 -28.11 -14.52 4.77
N VAL A 79 -27.47 -13.96 5.82
CA VAL A 79 -26.93 -14.74 6.96
C VAL A 79 -27.95 -15.69 7.62
N PRO A 80 -29.15 -15.24 8.04
CA PRO A 80 -30.13 -16.15 8.64
C PRO A 80 -30.66 -17.19 7.65
N ILE A 81 -30.75 -16.86 6.35
CA ILE A 81 -31.17 -17.82 5.32
C ILE A 81 -30.14 -18.96 5.19
N ILE A 82 -28.84 -18.64 5.21
CA ILE A 82 -27.77 -19.65 5.24
C ILE A 82 -27.91 -20.55 6.48
N PHE A 83 -28.16 -19.96 7.65
CA PHE A 83 -28.35 -20.72 8.88
C PHE A 83 -29.53 -21.69 8.78
N VAL A 84 -30.67 -21.24 8.25
CA VAL A 84 -31.85 -22.10 8.03
C VAL A 84 -31.54 -23.24 7.06
N VAL A 85 -30.89 -22.96 5.93
CA VAL A 85 -30.56 -24.00 4.93
C VAL A 85 -29.58 -25.04 5.49
N LEU A 86 -28.55 -24.60 6.22
CA LEU A 86 -27.58 -25.51 6.84
C LEU A 86 -28.20 -26.36 7.96
N PHE A 87 -29.03 -25.74 8.81
CA PHE A 87 -29.59 -26.39 9.99
C PHE A 87 -30.75 -27.32 9.65
N PHE A 88 -31.66 -26.91 8.77
CA PHE A 88 -32.90 -27.66 8.50
C PHE A 88 -32.84 -28.54 7.25
N GLN A 89 -32.15 -28.13 6.19
CA GLN A 89 -32.16 -28.85 4.90
C GLN A 89 -30.88 -29.65 4.65
N GLN A 90 -29.79 -29.36 5.38
CA GLN A 90 -28.46 -29.96 5.19
C GLN A 90 -27.96 -29.94 3.73
N ASN A 91 -28.52 -29.06 2.90
CA ASN A 91 -28.23 -29.02 1.48
C ASN A 91 -26.97 -28.19 1.22
N LEU A 92 -25.84 -28.88 1.15
CA LEU A 92 -24.52 -28.26 1.07
C LEU A 92 -24.31 -27.46 -0.22
N SER A 93 -24.98 -27.80 -1.32
CA SER A 93 -24.83 -27.10 -2.60
C SER A 93 -25.50 -25.73 -2.58
N VAL A 94 -26.74 -25.66 -2.06
CA VAL A 94 -27.50 -24.41 -1.87
C VAL A 94 -26.80 -23.52 -0.85
N ALA A 95 -26.29 -24.11 0.24
CA ALA A 95 -25.51 -23.36 1.23
C ALA A 95 -24.24 -22.74 0.63
N LYS A 96 -23.48 -23.49 -0.19
CA LYS A 96 -22.30 -22.96 -0.91
C LYS A 96 -22.67 -21.80 -1.83
N ALA A 97 -23.77 -21.92 -2.59
CA ALA A 97 -24.25 -20.85 -3.44
C ALA A 97 -24.60 -19.58 -2.64
N LEU A 98 -25.31 -19.73 -1.52
CA LEU A 98 -25.66 -18.59 -0.65
C LEU A 98 -24.43 -17.97 0.02
N ILE A 99 -23.45 -18.77 0.45
CA ILE A 99 -22.17 -18.26 0.99
C ILE A 99 -21.41 -17.47 -0.08
N SER A 100 -21.40 -17.94 -1.33
CA SER A 100 -20.79 -17.21 -2.44
C SER A 100 -21.50 -15.87 -2.70
N LEU A 101 -22.83 -15.85 -2.63
CA LEU A 101 -23.63 -14.62 -2.75
C LEU A 101 -23.35 -13.65 -1.60
N LEU A 102 -23.22 -14.15 -0.37
CA LEU A 102 -22.83 -13.36 0.80
C LEU A 102 -21.44 -12.73 0.60
N ALA A 103 -20.47 -13.52 0.12
CA ALA A 103 -19.13 -13.03 -0.15
C ALA A 103 -19.12 -11.93 -1.22
N ILE A 104 -19.87 -12.10 -2.31
CA ILE A 104 -20.00 -11.09 -3.38
C ILE A 104 -20.63 -9.80 -2.85
N THR A 105 -21.74 -9.90 -2.10
CA THR A 105 -22.45 -8.73 -1.58
C THR A 105 -21.63 -7.95 -0.57
N LEU A 106 -20.90 -8.63 0.33
CA LEU A 106 -19.93 -8.01 1.24
C LEU A 106 -18.77 -7.36 0.48
N SER A 107 -18.28 -7.99 -0.58
CA SER A 107 -17.20 -7.44 -1.40
C SER A 107 -17.65 -6.17 -2.13
N CYS A 108 -18.86 -6.14 -2.67
CA CYS A 108 -19.47 -4.93 -3.24
C CYS A 108 -19.60 -3.81 -2.19
N ALA A 109 -20.09 -4.14 -0.99
CA ALA A 109 -20.18 -3.19 0.11
C ALA A 109 -18.81 -2.59 0.46
N ALA A 110 -17.80 -3.45 0.61
CA ALA A 110 -16.43 -3.04 0.89
C ALA A 110 -15.85 -2.14 -0.21
N PHE A 111 -16.09 -2.47 -1.48
CA PHE A 111 -15.63 -1.68 -2.62
C PHE A 111 -16.19 -0.25 -2.58
N PHE A 112 -17.50 -0.10 -2.34
CA PHE A 112 -18.11 1.22 -2.24
C PHE A 112 -17.65 2.00 -1.00
N ASP A 113 -17.43 1.34 0.14
CA ASP A 113 -16.91 1.97 1.37
C ASP A 113 -15.48 2.48 1.13
N ILE A 114 -14.63 1.64 0.54
CA ILE A 114 -13.26 1.97 0.16
C ILE A 114 -13.24 3.13 -0.84
N LYS A 115 -14.10 3.12 -1.87
CA LYS A 115 -14.19 4.20 -2.86
C LYS A 115 -14.51 5.54 -2.18
N GLY A 116 -15.45 5.56 -1.23
CA GLY A 116 -15.78 6.74 -0.44
C GLY A 116 -14.59 7.25 0.39
N LYS A 117 -13.92 6.32 1.09
CA LYS A 117 -12.72 6.60 1.89
C LYS A 117 -11.58 7.18 1.05
N ILE A 118 -11.28 6.56 -0.09
CA ILE A 118 -10.24 7.02 -1.02
C ILE A 118 -10.57 8.41 -1.55
N SER A 119 -11.81 8.66 -1.98
CA SER A 119 -12.20 9.99 -2.47
C SER A 119 -12.00 11.08 -1.42
N TRP A 120 -12.36 10.78 -0.17
CA TRP A 120 -12.13 11.70 0.94
C TRP A 120 -10.64 11.91 1.24
N LEU A 121 -9.86 10.83 1.25
CA LEU A 121 -8.41 10.87 1.47
C LEU A 121 -7.72 11.68 0.38
N ILE A 122 -8.05 11.45 -0.89
CA ILE A 122 -7.51 12.22 -2.01
C ILE A 122 -7.84 13.69 -1.80
N LYS A 123 -9.11 14.07 -1.63
CA LYS A 123 -9.48 15.49 -1.42
C LYS A 123 -8.70 16.16 -0.29
N LYS A 124 -8.40 15.42 0.78
CA LYS A 124 -7.73 15.95 1.97
C LYS A 124 -6.20 15.92 1.90
N ALA A 125 -5.63 14.86 1.32
CA ALA A 125 -4.20 14.71 1.12
C ALA A 125 -3.72 15.67 0.02
N TRP A 126 -4.47 15.77 -1.07
CA TRP A 126 -4.13 16.62 -2.22
C TRP A 126 -4.18 18.11 -1.91
N ALA A 127 -4.99 18.51 -0.90
CA ALA A 127 -5.05 19.88 -0.42
C ALA A 127 -3.78 20.35 0.32
N ARG A 128 -2.81 19.46 0.61
CA ARG A 128 -1.59 19.79 1.35
C ARG A 128 -0.34 19.43 0.56
N VAL A 129 0.68 20.28 0.65
CA VAL A 129 1.99 20.09 -0.01
C VAL A 129 2.60 18.72 0.33
N PHE A 130 2.49 18.29 1.59
CA PHE A 130 2.98 16.98 2.04
C PHE A 130 2.32 15.79 1.32
N GLY A 131 1.03 15.89 0.99
CA GLY A 131 0.33 14.83 0.24
C GLY A 131 0.83 14.72 -1.20
N LYS A 132 1.10 15.86 -1.86
CA LYS A 132 1.69 15.88 -3.21
C LYS A 132 3.07 15.22 -3.22
N LEU A 133 3.91 15.55 -2.23
CA LEU A 133 5.24 14.95 -2.10
C LEU A 133 5.16 13.43 -1.89
N LEU A 134 4.25 12.96 -1.02
CA LEU A 134 4.04 11.53 -0.80
C LEU A 134 3.57 10.80 -2.06
N PHE A 135 2.61 11.38 -2.80
CA PHE A 135 2.13 10.76 -4.04
C PHE A 135 3.20 10.69 -5.12
N ALA A 136 4.00 11.76 -5.28
CA ALA A 136 5.16 11.74 -6.17
C ALA A 136 6.19 10.67 -5.74
N GLY A 137 6.44 10.55 -4.43
CA GLY A 137 7.31 9.51 -3.87
C GLY A 137 6.80 8.10 -4.18
N ILE A 138 5.54 7.80 -3.89
CA ILE A 138 4.93 6.49 -4.18
C ILE A 138 4.96 6.21 -5.69
N GLY A 139 4.68 7.20 -6.54
CA GLY A 139 4.77 7.06 -7.98
C GLY A 139 6.18 6.73 -8.47
N SER A 140 7.20 7.41 -7.93
CA SER A 140 8.60 7.13 -8.27
C SER A 140 9.02 5.72 -7.84
N VAL A 141 8.67 5.29 -6.63
CA VAL A 141 8.97 3.94 -6.13
C VAL A 141 8.22 2.89 -6.94
N ALA A 142 6.96 3.13 -7.31
CA ALA A 142 6.19 2.24 -8.17
C ALA A 142 6.84 2.07 -9.55
N PHE A 143 7.33 3.15 -10.14
CA PHE A 143 8.07 3.09 -11.40
C PHE A 143 9.37 2.28 -11.27
N PHE A 144 10.15 2.49 -10.21
CA PHE A 144 11.38 1.71 -9.99
C PHE A 144 11.11 0.22 -9.78
N ILE A 145 10.05 -0.14 -9.06
CA ILE A 145 9.64 -1.53 -8.87
C ILE A 145 9.16 -2.13 -10.19
N ALA A 146 8.36 -1.40 -10.97
CA ALA A 146 7.91 -1.84 -12.29
C ALA A 146 9.10 -2.08 -13.22
N LEU A 147 10.07 -1.15 -13.23
CA LEU A 147 11.28 -1.27 -14.02
C LEU A 147 12.11 -2.48 -13.61
N ALA A 148 12.30 -2.71 -12.31
CA ALA A 148 13.03 -3.87 -11.80
C ALA A 148 12.33 -5.20 -12.15
N GLY A 149 11.00 -5.25 -11.98
CA GLY A 149 10.19 -6.43 -12.32
C GLY A 149 10.24 -6.77 -13.81
N ILE A 150 10.13 -5.78 -14.69
CA ILE A 150 10.25 -5.98 -16.14
C ILE A 150 11.67 -6.44 -16.51
N LYS A 151 12.72 -5.83 -15.94
CA LYS A 151 14.11 -6.27 -16.18
C LYS A 151 14.32 -7.74 -15.81
N GLN A 152 13.83 -8.15 -14.65
CA GLN A 152 13.93 -9.53 -14.19
C GLN A 152 13.12 -10.49 -15.06
N SER A 153 11.88 -10.14 -15.39
CA SER A 153 11.01 -10.95 -16.24
C SER A 153 11.59 -11.13 -17.65
N LEU A 154 12.11 -10.06 -18.25
CA LEU A 154 12.75 -10.11 -19.57
C LEU A 154 13.99 -11.00 -19.57
N TYR A 155 14.84 -10.89 -18.53
CA TYR A 155 16.01 -11.75 -18.38
C TYR A 155 15.63 -13.22 -18.25
N GLN A 156 14.59 -13.53 -17.46
CA GLN A 156 14.09 -14.91 -17.32
C GLN A 156 13.55 -15.48 -18.64
N MET A 157 12.85 -14.67 -19.43
CA MET A 157 12.27 -15.11 -20.71
C MET A 157 13.32 -15.26 -21.83
N THR A 158 14.26 -14.31 -21.95
CA THR A 158 15.18 -14.22 -23.08
C THR A 158 16.58 -14.76 -22.79
N GLN A 159 16.95 -14.89 -21.52
CA GLN A 159 18.32 -15.17 -21.06
C GLN A 159 19.36 -14.13 -21.55
N VAL A 160 18.92 -12.98 -22.05
CA VAL A 160 19.76 -11.90 -22.58
C VAL A 160 19.81 -10.74 -21.60
N GLU A 161 20.96 -10.07 -21.51
CA GLU A 161 21.11 -8.89 -20.67
C GLU A 161 20.19 -7.76 -21.13
N VAL A 162 19.55 -7.09 -20.17
CA VAL A 162 18.50 -6.11 -20.43
C VAL A 162 19.04 -4.83 -21.10
N LYS A 163 20.37 -4.64 -21.11
CA LYS A 163 21.05 -3.51 -21.78
C LYS A 163 20.78 -3.47 -23.30
N HIS A 164 20.42 -4.61 -23.90
CA HIS A 164 20.12 -4.70 -25.33
C HIS A 164 18.67 -4.31 -25.67
N PHE A 165 17.83 -4.01 -24.67
CA PHE A 165 16.41 -3.68 -24.86
C PHE A 165 15.96 -2.42 -24.08
N PRO A 166 16.71 -1.30 -24.11
CA PRO A 166 16.42 -0.16 -23.25
C PRO A 166 15.05 0.47 -23.53
N GLU A 167 14.66 0.56 -24.80
CA GLU A 167 13.38 1.17 -25.22
C GLU A 167 12.19 0.30 -24.82
N PHE A 168 12.28 -1.01 -25.09
CA PHE A 168 11.24 -1.96 -24.71
C PHE A 168 11.00 -1.96 -23.20
N VAL A 169 12.08 -1.97 -22.42
CA VAL A 169 12.01 -2.02 -20.96
C VAL A 169 11.36 -0.76 -20.39
N ASN A 170 11.69 0.41 -20.93
CA ASN A 170 11.07 1.67 -20.51
C ASN A 170 9.58 1.73 -20.87
N LEU A 171 9.21 1.29 -22.07
CA LEU A 171 7.82 1.26 -22.52
C LEU A 171 7.00 0.27 -21.68
N ALA A 172 7.50 -0.95 -21.49
CA ALA A 172 6.85 -1.97 -20.69
C ALA A 172 6.75 -1.57 -19.21
N ALA A 173 7.79 -0.96 -18.64
CA ALA A 173 7.76 -0.44 -17.28
C ALA A 173 6.71 0.66 -17.11
N THR A 174 6.57 1.56 -18.09
CA THR A 174 5.57 2.63 -18.08
C THR A 174 4.15 2.05 -18.11
N LEU A 175 3.90 1.04 -18.95
CA LEU A 175 2.61 0.34 -19.00
C LEU A 175 2.30 -0.46 -17.73
N TYR A 176 3.33 -1.00 -17.07
CA TYR A 176 3.18 -1.79 -15.85
C TYR A 176 3.06 -0.94 -14.57
N THR A 177 3.54 0.31 -14.61
CA THR A 177 3.53 1.22 -13.45
C THR A 177 2.14 1.44 -12.84
N PRO A 178 1.04 1.64 -13.60
CA PRO A 178 -0.32 1.74 -13.03
C PRO A 178 -0.74 0.50 -12.24
N VAL A 179 -0.31 -0.69 -12.66
CA VAL A 179 -0.60 -1.94 -11.95
C VAL A 179 0.13 -1.97 -10.61
N VAL A 180 1.42 -1.63 -10.60
CA VAL A 180 2.22 -1.52 -9.36
C VAL A 180 1.66 -0.46 -8.42
N TYR A 181 1.22 0.67 -8.96
CA TYR A 181 0.57 1.72 -8.18
C TYR A 181 -0.74 1.23 -7.55
N GLY A 182 -1.51 0.40 -8.26
CA GLY A 182 -2.68 -0.30 -7.73
C GLY A 182 -2.35 -1.17 -6.52
N TYR A 183 -1.24 -1.93 -6.55
CA TYR A 183 -0.78 -2.72 -5.41
C TYR A 183 -0.45 -1.85 -4.19
N PHE A 184 0.20 -0.69 -4.37
CA PHE A 184 0.45 0.25 -3.27
C PHE A 184 -0.84 0.79 -2.65
N ILE A 185 -1.82 1.17 -3.48
CA ILE A 185 -3.14 1.59 -2.98
C ILE A 185 -3.78 0.43 -2.20
N GLY A 186 -3.75 -0.79 -2.73
CA GLY A 186 -4.24 -1.99 -2.06
C GLY A 186 -3.59 -2.19 -0.70
N PHE A 187 -2.26 -2.09 -0.62
CA PHE A 187 -1.52 -2.20 0.63
C PHE A 187 -1.90 -1.10 1.65
N LEU A 188 -2.05 0.14 1.21
CA LEU A 188 -2.51 1.22 2.07
C LEU A 188 -3.92 0.95 2.61
N LEU A 189 -4.83 0.47 1.77
CA LEU A 189 -6.18 0.08 2.20
C LEU A 189 -6.14 -1.04 3.23
N MET A 190 -5.31 -2.07 3.00
CA MET A 190 -5.08 -3.15 3.96
C MET A 190 -4.60 -2.63 5.31
N SER A 191 -3.61 -1.74 5.30
CA SER A 191 -3.11 -1.13 6.53
C SER A 191 -4.20 -0.36 7.27
N MET A 192 -5.08 0.35 6.54
CA MET A 192 -6.21 1.05 7.14
C MET A 192 -7.24 0.10 7.75
N VAL A 193 -7.55 -1.01 7.07
CA VAL A 193 -8.46 -2.03 7.59
C VAL A 193 -7.91 -2.65 8.88
N VAL A 194 -6.63 -2.96 8.93
CA VAL A 194 -5.97 -3.52 10.14
C VAL A 194 -6.04 -2.52 11.30
N VAL A 195 -5.79 -1.23 11.01
CA VAL A 195 -5.91 -0.16 12.00
C VAL A 195 -7.37 -0.01 12.47
N GLU A 196 -8.35 -0.03 11.57
CA GLU A 196 -9.78 0.00 11.92
C GLU A 196 -10.18 -1.19 12.78
N TRP A 197 -9.69 -2.40 12.44
CA TRP A 197 -9.84 -3.60 13.26
C TRP A 197 -9.33 -3.36 14.68
N PHE A 198 -8.09 -2.86 14.82
CA PHE A 198 -7.49 -2.60 16.14
C PHE A 198 -8.25 -1.54 16.94
N PHE A 199 -8.71 -0.46 16.31
CA PHE A 199 -9.39 0.62 17.03
C PHE A 199 -10.89 0.37 17.28
N ILE A 200 -11.56 -0.52 16.55
CA ILE A 200 -13.01 -0.77 16.68
C ILE A 200 -13.30 -2.11 17.36
N MET A 201 -12.65 -3.20 16.94
CA MET A 201 -12.88 -4.52 17.52
C MET A 201 -12.33 -4.60 18.94
N LEU A 202 -11.13 -4.06 19.18
CA LEU A 202 -10.49 -4.14 20.50
C LEU A 202 -11.38 -3.47 21.56
N PRO A 203 -11.89 -2.23 21.38
CA PRO A 203 -12.82 -1.67 22.35
C PRO A 203 -14.16 -2.40 22.43
N MET A 204 -14.69 -2.98 21.35
CA MET A 204 -15.95 -3.76 21.40
C MET A 204 -15.80 -5.07 22.16
N SER A 205 -14.78 -5.87 21.83
CA SER A 205 -14.52 -7.18 22.44
C SER A 205 -14.06 -7.07 23.89
N PHE A 206 -13.30 -6.02 24.22
CA PHE A 206 -12.88 -5.76 25.59
C PHE A 206 -13.86 -4.85 26.35
N SER A 207 -14.88 -4.27 25.70
CA SER A 207 -15.95 -3.50 26.37
C SER A 207 -16.60 -4.25 27.53
N PRO A 208 -17.00 -5.53 27.42
CA PRO A 208 -17.63 -6.23 28.54
C PRO A 208 -16.68 -6.49 29.71
N VAL A 209 -15.37 -6.55 29.45
CA VAL A 209 -14.34 -6.75 30.49
C VAL A 209 -13.94 -5.41 31.13
N LEU A 210 -13.76 -4.36 30.32
CA LEU A 210 -13.43 -3.01 30.80
C LEU A 210 -14.64 -2.27 31.40
N SER A 211 -15.88 -2.63 31.05
CA SER A 211 -17.07 -2.06 31.67
C SER A 211 -17.17 -2.43 33.14
N SER A 212 -16.55 -3.53 33.58
CA SER A 212 -16.41 -3.87 35.00
C SER A 212 -15.45 -2.92 35.75
N PHE A 213 -14.51 -2.26 35.06
CA PHE A 213 -13.51 -1.38 35.68
C PHE A 213 -13.80 0.12 35.50
N PHE A 214 -14.32 0.55 34.34
CA PHE A 214 -14.55 1.96 34.00
C PHE A 214 -15.78 2.18 33.08
N PRO A 215 -17.00 1.82 33.52
CA PRO A 215 -18.18 1.72 32.66
C PRO A 215 -18.53 3.05 31.95
N GLU A 216 -18.60 4.16 32.68
CA GLU A 216 -19.10 5.41 32.11
C GLU A 216 -18.10 6.16 31.23
N LYS A 217 -16.81 6.13 31.58
CA LYS A 217 -15.78 6.91 30.86
C LYS A 217 -15.46 6.27 29.51
N LEU A 218 -15.38 4.93 29.46
CA LEU A 218 -15.17 4.20 28.21
C LEU A 218 -16.41 4.24 27.32
N ALA A 219 -17.61 4.10 27.87
CA ALA A 219 -18.84 4.21 27.09
C ALA A 219 -19.01 5.62 26.51
N ARG A 220 -18.71 6.68 27.29
CA ARG A 220 -18.66 8.06 26.76
C ARG A 220 -17.61 8.23 25.69
N PHE A 221 -16.42 7.67 25.88
CA PHE A 221 -15.34 7.79 24.92
C PHE A 221 -15.65 7.05 23.61
N SER A 222 -16.17 5.83 23.66
CA SER A 222 -16.55 5.04 22.49
C SER A 222 -17.75 5.64 21.76
N TYR A 223 -18.80 6.05 22.49
CA TYR A 223 -19.96 6.72 21.91
C TYR A 223 -19.56 8.02 21.23
N ARG A 224 -18.68 8.81 21.86
CA ARG A 224 -18.21 10.08 21.31
C ARG A 224 -17.23 9.88 20.14
N LEU A 225 -16.48 8.79 20.09
CA LEU A 225 -15.71 8.40 18.90
C LEU A 225 -16.62 8.02 17.71
N ARG A 226 -17.70 7.27 17.96
CA ARG A 226 -18.67 6.85 16.93
C ARG A 226 -19.57 7.99 16.44
N THR A 227 -20.10 8.78 17.37
CA THR A 227 -21.17 9.76 17.10
C THR A 227 -20.72 11.22 17.23
N GLY A 228 -19.55 11.50 17.79
CA GLY A 228 -19.10 12.87 18.07
C GLY A 228 -19.91 13.60 19.15
N LYS A 229 -20.97 13.00 19.68
CA LYS A 229 -21.86 13.61 20.68
C LYS A 229 -21.34 13.34 22.10
N LYS A 230 -21.52 14.33 22.99
CA LYS A 230 -20.93 14.34 24.33
C LYS A 230 -21.74 13.50 25.34
N GLU A 231 -23.03 13.34 25.09
CA GLU A 231 -23.99 12.71 26.01
C GLU A 231 -24.45 11.36 25.45
N LEU A 232 -24.47 10.33 26.30
CA LEU A 232 -25.05 9.05 25.94
C LEU A 232 -26.58 9.17 25.92
N PRO A 233 -27.27 8.53 24.97
CA PRO A 233 -28.72 8.35 25.06
C PRO A 233 -29.03 7.38 26.22
N ASP A 234 -30.10 7.67 26.97
CA ASP A 234 -30.44 6.93 28.20
C ASP A 234 -31.00 5.53 27.97
N THR A 235 -31.29 5.08 26.74
CA THR A 235 -31.94 3.78 26.53
C THR A 235 -31.56 3.04 25.24
N THR A 236 -31.43 1.72 25.41
CA THR A 236 -31.18 0.58 24.49
C THR A 236 -29.73 0.30 24.08
N PRO A 237 -29.15 -0.86 24.47
CA PRO A 237 -27.74 -1.18 24.26
C PRO A 237 -27.40 -1.75 22.87
N PHE A 238 -28.38 -1.92 21.97
CA PHE A 238 -28.16 -2.49 20.63
C PHE A 238 -28.93 -1.70 19.58
N HIS A 239 -28.24 -0.78 18.91
CA HIS A 239 -28.81 -0.10 17.75
C HIS A 239 -28.52 -0.96 16.52
N SER A 240 -29.47 -1.10 15.59
CA SER A 240 -29.28 -1.83 14.32
C SER A 240 -28.04 -1.35 13.53
N ARG A 241 -27.61 -0.10 13.76
CA ARG A 241 -26.35 0.46 13.25
C ARG A 241 -25.09 -0.22 13.77
N ASP A 242 -25.10 -0.78 14.98
CA ASP A 242 -23.93 -1.48 15.54
C ASP A 242 -23.64 -2.79 14.79
N LEU A 243 -24.68 -3.48 14.29
CA LEU A 243 -24.53 -4.66 13.42
C LEU A 243 -23.91 -4.30 12.06
N LEU A 244 -24.24 -3.14 11.51
CA LEU A 244 -23.61 -2.64 10.27
C LEU A 244 -22.11 -2.39 10.46
N PHE A 245 -21.69 -1.92 11.64
CA PHE A 245 -20.26 -1.77 11.95
C PHE A 245 -19.53 -3.12 12.01
N LEU A 246 -20.17 -4.18 12.51
CA LEU A 246 -19.58 -5.53 12.48
C LEU A 246 -19.41 -6.04 11.04
N LEU A 247 -20.42 -5.89 10.20
CA LEU A 247 -20.33 -6.27 8.78
C LEU A 247 -19.23 -5.48 8.05
N ARG A 248 -19.09 -4.19 8.36
CA ARG A 248 -18.02 -3.34 7.81
C ARG A 248 -16.62 -3.84 8.13
N ILE A 249 -16.42 -4.49 9.28
CA ILE A 249 -15.13 -5.03 9.72
C ILE A 249 -14.77 -6.30 8.94
N PHE A 250 -15.76 -7.14 8.61
CA PHE A 250 -15.56 -8.36 7.84
C PHE A 250 -15.57 -8.15 6.32
N ALA A 251 -16.21 -7.09 5.84
CA ALA A 251 -16.36 -6.85 4.41
C ALA A 251 -15.04 -6.71 3.63
N PRO A 252 -14.00 -6.02 4.13
CA PRO A 252 -12.70 -5.99 3.47
C PRO A 252 -12.04 -7.37 3.38
N LEU A 253 -12.24 -8.24 4.38
CA LEU A 253 -11.75 -9.63 4.33
C LEU A 253 -12.43 -10.40 3.20
N ALA A 254 -13.74 -10.26 3.06
CA ALA A 254 -14.48 -10.84 1.94
C ALA A 254 -13.98 -10.30 0.58
N LEU A 255 -13.66 -9.01 0.50
CA LEU A 255 -13.11 -8.42 -0.73
C LEU A 255 -11.73 -9.00 -1.08
N ILE A 256 -10.85 -9.19 -0.11
CA ILE A 256 -9.51 -9.76 -0.36
C ILE A 256 -9.61 -11.21 -0.78
N THR A 257 -10.47 -12.01 -0.13
CA THR A 257 -10.61 -13.42 -0.46
C THR A 257 -11.24 -13.61 -1.83
N THR A 258 -12.28 -12.84 -2.18
CA THR A 258 -12.88 -12.87 -3.52
C THR A 258 -11.92 -12.39 -4.58
N PHE A 259 -11.20 -11.28 -4.34
CA PHE A 259 -10.19 -10.79 -5.27
C PHE A 259 -9.04 -11.77 -5.45
N GLY A 260 -8.56 -12.38 -4.37
CA GLY A 260 -7.52 -13.42 -4.42
C GLY A 260 -7.98 -14.65 -5.21
N HIS A 261 -9.24 -15.07 -5.06
CA HIS A 261 -9.79 -16.18 -5.83
C HIS A 261 -9.89 -15.84 -7.32
N ILE A 262 -10.36 -14.64 -7.66
CA ILE A 262 -10.42 -14.14 -9.05
C ILE A 262 -9.01 -14.00 -9.65
N ALA A 263 -8.06 -13.46 -8.88
CA ALA A 263 -6.67 -13.30 -9.32
C ALA A 263 -6.02 -14.66 -9.59
N ASN A 264 -6.27 -15.66 -8.75
CA ASN A 264 -5.75 -17.01 -8.92
C ASN A 264 -6.35 -17.72 -10.15
N THR A 265 -7.65 -17.55 -10.42
CA THR A 265 -8.27 -18.14 -11.62
C THR A 265 -7.82 -17.42 -12.90
N LEU A 266 -7.52 -16.11 -12.80
CA LEU A 266 -6.94 -15.34 -13.89
C LEU A 266 -5.48 -15.71 -14.14
N SER A 267 -4.64 -15.90 -13.12
CA SER A 267 -3.22 -16.27 -13.32
C SER A 267 -3.09 -17.61 -14.02
N THR A 268 -3.85 -18.62 -13.58
CA THR A 268 -3.81 -19.96 -14.21
C THR A 268 -4.27 -19.96 -15.67
N THR A 269 -5.08 -18.98 -16.08
CA THR A 269 -5.66 -18.91 -17.43
C THR A 269 -4.93 -17.92 -18.35
N SER A 270 -4.38 -16.84 -17.80
CA SER A 270 -3.87 -15.69 -18.57
C SER A 270 -2.36 -15.67 -18.76
N GLU A 271 -1.58 -16.35 -17.91
CA GLU A 271 -0.11 -16.32 -17.97
C GLU A 271 0.43 -16.75 -19.34
N SER A 272 -0.16 -17.80 -19.94
CA SER A 272 0.24 -18.28 -21.26
C SER A 272 -0.04 -17.28 -22.39
N ARG A 273 -1.15 -16.52 -22.31
CA ARG A 273 -1.52 -15.55 -23.35
C ARG A 273 -0.72 -14.25 -23.24
N LEU A 274 -0.62 -13.70 -22.02
CA LEU A 274 0.09 -12.45 -21.77
C LEU A 274 1.58 -12.57 -22.09
N ASN A 275 2.21 -13.69 -21.70
CA ASN A 275 3.62 -13.92 -22.01
C ASN A 275 3.85 -14.01 -23.53
N LYS A 276 2.95 -14.68 -24.27
CA LYS A 276 3.06 -14.74 -25.74
C LYS A 276 2.97 -13.36 -26.39
N THR A 277 2.06 -12.50 -25.94
CA THR A 277 1.90 -11.14 -26.50
C THR A 277 3.11 -10.23 -26.18
N ILE A 278 3.64 -10.32 -24.97
CA ILE A 278 4.84 -9.55 -24.58
C ILE A 278 6.05 -10.01 -25.40
N ILE A 279 6.22 -11.33 -25.56
CA ILE A 279 7.31 -11.91 -26.34
C ILE A 279 7.17 -11.54 -27.82
N SER A 280 5.98 -11.61 -28.41
CA SER A 280 5.78 -11.22 -29.81
C SER A 280 6.12 -9.75 -30.06
N ALA A 281 5.69 -8.85 -29.16
CA ALA A 281 6.03 -7.43 -29.24
C ALA A 281 7.54 -7.18 -29.12
N LEU A 282 8.22 -7.92 -28.24
CA LEU A 282 9.68 -7.84 -28.11
C LEU A 282 10.40 -8.26 -29.41
N ILE A 283 9.96 -9.38 -30.00
CA ILE A 283 10.53 -9.92 -31.24
C ILE A 283 10.34 -8.92 -32.38
N GLU A 284 9.16 -8.35 -32.51
CA GLU A 284 8.83 -7.40 -33.59
C GLU A 284 9.64 -6.11 -33.49
N MET A 285 9.91 -5.61 -32.28
CA MET A 285 10.65 -4.36 -32.11
C MET A 285 12.17 -4.51 -32.24
N HIS A 286 12.77 -5.62 -31.81
CA HIS A 286 14.24 -5.71 -31.66
C HIS A 286 14.90 -6.85 -32.45
N TYR A 287 14.16 -7.85 -32.91
CA TYR A 287 14.74 -8.96 -33.67
C TYR A 287 14.52 -8.78 -35.16
N HIS A 288 15.59 -8.86 -35.93
CA HIS A 288 15.58 -8.71 -37.39
C HIS A 288 15.77 -10.06 -38.08
N ASP A 289 15.36 -10.15 -39.34
CA ASP A 289 15.51 -11.38 -40.11
C ASP A 289 16.99 -11.72 -40.38
N ASN A 290 17.31 -13.01 -40.47
CA ASN A 290 18.68 -13.48 -40.65
C ASN A 290 19.21 -13.24 -42.06
N VAL A 291 19.90 -12.12 -42.28
CA VAL A 291 20.55 -11.80 -43.56
C VAL A 291 22.05 -12.14 -43.56
N ASP A 292 22.71 -12.13 -42.40
CA ASP A 292 24.18 -12.08 -42.33
C ASP A 292 24.86 -13.35 -41.81
N CYS A 293 24.15 -14.24 -41.11
CA CYS A 293 24.74 -15.39 -40.43
C CYS A 293 24.55 -16.70 -41.22
N GLN A 294 25.64 -17.35 -41.62
CA GLN A 294 25.60 -18.60 -42.42
C GLN A 294 25.17 -19.84 -41.60
N ASN A 295 25.44 -19.85 -40.30
CA ASN A 295 25.23 -21.03 -39.44
C ASN A 295 23.78 -21.21 -38.96
N LEU A 296 22.88 -20.30 -39.34
CA LEU A 296 21.54 -20.18 -38.76
C LEU A 296 20.47 -20.37 -39.84
N PRO A 297 19.32 -20.97 -39.51
CA PRO A 297 18.26 -21.15 -40.47
C PRO A 297 17.72 -19.79 -40.92
N TRP A 298 17.26 -19.74 -42.17
CA TRP A 298 16.85 -18.53 -42.89
C TRP A 298 15.56 -17.91 -42.32
N ASN A 299 14.78 -18.68 -41.57
CA ASN A 299 13.56 -18.24 -40.88
C ASN A 299 13.80 -17.78 -39.41
N ALA A 300 15.06 -17.79 -38.94
CA ALA A 300 15.36 -17.32 -37.60
C ALA A 300 15.41 -15.79 -37.54
N LYS A 301 14.82 -15.22 -36.48
CA LYS A 301 15.00 -13.82 -36.14
C LYS A 301 16.15 -13.65 -35.15
N LEU A 302 16.99 -12.65 -35.36
CA LEU A 302 18.23 -12.44 -34.64
C LEU A 302 18.40 -11.03 -34.08
N LEU A 303 19.07 -10.98 -32.93
CA LEU A 303 19.51 -9.77 -32.27
C LEU A 303 21.02 -9.88 -32.03
N ARG A 304 21.79 -8.88 -32.48
CA ARG A 304 23.24 -8.82 -32.24
C ARG A 304 23.53 -8.46 -30.79
N LEU A 305 24.36 -9.28 -30.15
CA LEU A 305 24.91 -9.05 -28.81
C LEU A 305 26.39 -8.65 -28.94
N ASP A 306 27.10 -8.61 -27.81
CA ASP A 306 28.54 -8.31 -27.79
C ASP A 306 29.37 -9.48 -28.36
N LYS A 307 30.52 -9.17 -28.99
CA LYS A 307 31.57 -10.14 -29.40
C LYS A 307 31.08 -11.31 -30.26
N ASP A 308 30.45 -11.01 -31.40
CA ASP A 308 29.96 -11.98 -32.41
C ASP A 308 28.93 -13.00 -31.90
N THR A 309 28.36 -12.76 -30.71
CA THR A 309 27.22 -13.55 -30.22
C THR A 309 25.91 -12.94 -30.68
N VAL A 310 24.95 -13.78 -31.04
CA VAL A 310 23.59 -13.39 -31.43
C VAL A 310 22.59 -14.14 -30.56
N SER A 311 21.54 -13.43 -30.16
CA SER A 311 20.35 -14.06 -29.62
C SER A 311 19.46 -14.48 -30.78
N VAL A 312 19.07 -15.74 -30.81
CA VAL A 312 18.31 -16.36 -31.88
C VAL A 312 16.96 -16.78 -31.33
N VAL A 313 15.91 -16.38 -32.05
CA VAL A 313 14.53 -16.78 -31.75
C VAL A 313 14.06 -17.78 -32.78
N GLN A 314 13.63 -18.95 -32.30
CA GLN A 314 12.97 -19.96 -33.10
C GLN A 314 11.53 -20.15 -32.63
N SER A 315 10.59 -20.05 -33.57
CA SER A 315 9.21 -20.42 -33.34
C SER A 315 9.12 -21.94 -33.24
N THR A 316 8.57 -22.44 -32.14
CA THR A 316 8.27 -23.87 -31.96
C THR A 316 6.98 -24.21 -32.72
N GLU A 317 6.85 -25.44 -33.22
CA GLU A 317 5.65 -25.92 -33.93
C GLU A 317 4.36 -25.80 -33.08
N THR A 318 4.50 -25.79 -31.76
CA THR A 318 3.41 -25.59 -30.78
C THR A 318 3.02 -24.12 -30.57
N GLY A 319 3.52 -23.18 -31.40
CA GLY A 319 3.24 -21.75 -31.28
C GLY A 319 3.86 -21.10 -30.04
N GLY A 320 5.03 -21.60 -29.63
CA GLY A 320 5.89 -21.02 -28.60
C GLY A 320 7.14 -20.37 -29.21
N PHE A 321 7.89 -19.62 -28.40
CA PHE A 321 9.16 -19.04 -28.81
C PHE A 321 10.27 -19.58 -27.91
N THR A 322 11.37 -19.98 -28.52
CA THR A 322 12.58 -20.41 -27.80
C THR A 322 13.72 -19.45 -28.11
N PHE A 323 14.41 -19.01 -27.05
CA PHE A 323 15.55 -18.11 -27.13
C PHE A 323 16.84 -18.91 -26.89
N SER A 324 17.83 -18.74 -27.76
CA SER A 324 19.16 -19.34 -27.58
C SER A 324 20.25 -18.35 -27.96
N LYS A 325 21.39 -18.41 -27.27
CA LYS A 325 22.60 -17.64 -27.63
C LYS A 325 23.47 -18.50 -28.53
N GLN A 326 23.82 -18.00 -29.70
CA GLN A 326 24.69 -18.69 -30.66
C GLN A 326 25.76 -17.73 -31.19
N GLN A 327 26.89 -18.25 -31.68
CA GLN A 327 27.88 -17.44 -32.36
C GLN A 327 27.51 -17.28 -33.84
N CYS A 328 27.49 -16.04 -34.32
CA CYS A 328 27.27 -15.75 -35.74
C CYS A 328 28.61 -15.81 -36.48
N ARG A 329 28.71 -16.70 -37.47
CA ARG A 329 29.76 -16.59 -38.49
C ARG A 329 29.23 -15.72 -39.61
N LEU A 330 29.76 -14.50 -39.70
CA LEU A 330 29.44 -13.55 -40.76
C LEU A 330 29.80 -14.16 -42.12
N LYS A 331 28.93 -13.93 -43.11
CA LYS A 331 29.27 -14.14 -44.52
C LYS A 331 30.48 -13.26 -44.81
N THR A 332 31.68 -13.84 -44.95
CA THR A 332 32.83 -13.11 -45.49
C THR A 332 32.44 -12.68 -46.89
N VAL A 333 32.08 -11.40 -47.04
CA VAL A 333 32.01 -10.76 -48.34
C VAL A 333 33.43 -10.84 -48.86
N MET A 334 33.67 -11.75 -49.81
CA MET A 334 34.87 -11.72 -50.65
C MET A 334 34.85 -10.36 -51.31
N ASP A 335 35.61 -9.43 -50.74
CA ASP A 335 35.81 -8.10 -51.27
C ASP A 335 36.61 -8.27 -52.55
N ASN A 336 35.90 -8.41 -53.68
CA ASN A 336 36.46 -8.58 -55.02
C ASN A 336 37.01 -7.22 -55.52
N SER A 337 37.82 -6.57 -54.70
CA SER A 337 38.45 -5.26 -54.96
C SER A 337 39.90 -5.39 -55.43
N GLN A 338 40.24 -6.47 -56.17
CA GLN A 338 41.51 -6.58 -56.88
C GLN A 338 41.39 -7.33 -58.22
N HIS A 339 40.91 -6.67 -59.29
CA HIS A 339 41.51 -6.78 -60.63
C HIS A 339 40.86 -5.77 -61.59
N ASN A 340 41.27 -4.51 -61.48
CA ASN A 340 41.34 -3.57 -62.60
C ASN A 340 42.52 -2.64 -62.30
N ARG A 341 43.71 -3.11 -62.64
CA ARG A 341 44.89 -2.29 -62.89
C ARG A 341 45.44 -2.66 -64.25
#